data_AF-A0A401Y7H5-F1
#
_entry.id   AF-A0A401Y7H5-F1
#
_cell.length_a   1.000
_cell.length_b   1.000
_cell.length_c   1.000
_cell.angle_alpha   90.00
_cell.angle_beta   90.00
_cell.angle_gamma   90.00
#
_symmetry.space_group_name_H-M   'P 1'
#
loop_
_entity.id
_entity.type
_entity.pdbx_description
1 polymer ?
#
loop_
_entity_poly.entity_id
_entity_poly.type
_entity_poly.pdbx_seq_one_letter_code
_entity_poly.pdbx_strand_id
1 'polypeptide(L)'
;MTATEPMSSPLVEQAKGVLMLRYGHGSYESLATLTQWSHEAGVTLQALCRAMVSGICQGRVGPEDRHVVRWLEQRLRGELPGPVAPPVPAPRSDGEVGRSSRRSAPDITMVKRWRYASAVHAARALETGV
;
A
#
# COMPACT_ATOMS: atom_id res chain seq x y z
N MET A 1 -20.73 16.62 33.13
CA MET A 1 -20.49 15.27 32.57
C MET A 1 -20.37 15.42 31.06
N THR A 2 -19.17 15.69 30.56
CA THR A 2 -18.91 15.82 29.12
C THR A 2 -18.70 14.43 28.55
N ALA A 3 -19.67 13.99 27.74
CA ALA A 3 -19.54 12.80 26.90
C ALA A 3 -18.29 12.99 26.02
N THR A 4 -17.23 12.26 26.32
CA THR A 4 -16.07 12.17 25.44
C THR A 4 -16.54 11.28 24.30
N GLU A 5 -16.94 11.87 23.17
CA GLU A 5 -17.09 11.10 21.94
C GLU A 5 -15.80 10.28 21.77
N PRO A 6 -15.89 8.99 21.40
CA PRO A 6 -14.69 8.24 21.05
C PRO A 6 -14.17 8.83 19.74
N MET A 7 -13.43 9.95 19.86
CA MET A 7 -12.66 10.52 18.76
C MET A 7 -11.84 9.37 18.21
N SER A 8 -12.13 9.00 16.97
CA SER A 8 -11.39 7.97 16.24
C SER A 8 -9.91 8.18 16.50
N SER A 9 -9.25 7.19 17.11
CA SER A 9 -7.85 7.33 17.52
C SER A 9 -7.04 7.87 16.34
N PRO A 10 -6.24 8.96 16.51
CA PRO A 10 -5.49 9.56 15.40
C PRO A 10 -4.64 8.55 14.61
N LEU A 11 -4.17 7.50 15.28
CA LEU A 11 -3.44 6.39 14.67
C LEU A 11 -4.29 5.56 13.69
N VAL A 12 -5.58 5.40 13.96
CA VAL A 12 -6.51 4.69 13.06
C VAL A 12 -6.70 5.51 11.78
N GLU A 13 -6.90 6.82 11.88
CA GLU A 13 -7.04 7.68 10.70
C GLU A 13 -5.75 7.74 9.87
N GLN A 14 -4.58 7.78 10.53
CA GLN A 14 -3.29 7.68 9.85
C GLN A 14 -3.12 6.34 9.13
N ALA A 15 -3.40 5.22 9.81
CA ALA A 15 -3.30 3.89 9.22
C ALA A 15 -4.28 3.69 8.05
N LYS A 16 -5.51 4.24 8.16
CA LYS A 16 -6.46 4.29 7.03
C LYS A 16 -5.85 5.03 5.86
N GLY A 17 -5.27 6.21 6.09
CA GLY A 17 -4.57 6.98 5.06
C GLY A 17 -3.47 6.18 4.34
N VAL A 18 -2.73 5.33 5.06
CA VAL A 18 -1.73 4.44 4.45
C VAL A 18 -2.38 3.45 3.48
N LEU A 19 -3.47 2.80 3.88
CA LEU A 19 -4.18 1.85 3.01
C LEU A 19 -4.85 2.55 1.82
N MET A 20 -5.45 3.72 2.04
CA MET A 20 -6.03 4.54 0.97
C MET A 20 -4.97 4.91 -0.07
N LEU A 21 -3.79 5.35 0.36
CA LEU A 21 -2.70 5.72 -0.55
C LEU A 21 -2.09 4.52 -1.27
N ARG A 22 -2.00 3.36 -0.61
CA ARG A 22 -1.37 2.16 -1.17
C ARG A 22 -2.29 1.39 -2.10
N TYR A 23 -3.56 1.22 -1.73
CA TYR A 23 -4.52 0.34 -2.40
C TYR A 23 -5.64 1.10 -3.12
N GLY A 24 -5.76 2.41 -2.92
CA GLY A 24 -6.87 3.20 -3.49
C GLY A 24 -8.22 2.94 -2.81
N HIS A 25 -8.21 2.36 -1.61
CA HIS A 25 -9.43 2.13 -0.82
C HIS A 25 -10.06 3.44 -0.38
N GLY A 26 -11.39 3.42 -0.17
CA GLY A 26 -12.06 4.46 0.58
C GLY A 26 -11.82 4.33 2.09
N SER A 27 -12.31 5.32 2.83
CA SER A 27 -12.12 5.42 4.29
C SER A 27 -12.73 4.21 5.03
N TYR A 28 -13.93 3.79 4.63
CA TYR A 28 -14.63 2.66 5.25
C TYR A 28 -13.97 1.32 4.91
N GLU A 29 -13.59 1.09 3.64
CA GLU A 29 -12.90 -0.14 3.24
C GLU A 29 -11.53 -0.26 3.92
N SER A 30 -10.84 0.86 4.12
CA SER A 30 -9.58 0.90 4.86
C SER A 30 -9.76 0.51 6.32
N LEU A 31 -10.79 1.03 6.99
CA LEU A 31 -11.09 0.63 8.37
C LEU A 31 -11.49 -0.85 8.45
N ALA A 32 -12.33 -1.33 7.54
CA ALA A 32 -12.71 -2.75 7.49
C ALA A 32 -11.49 -3.66 7.31
N THR A 33 -10.54 -3.26 6.45
CA THR A 33 -9.28 -3.98 6.21
C THR A 33 -8.43 -4.02 7.48
N LEU A 34 -8.24 -2.89 8.16
CA LEU A 34 -7.47 -2.84 9.41
C LEU A 34 -8.11 -3.68 10.52
N THR A 35 -9.44 -3.63 10.65
CA THR A 35 -10.17 -4.47 11.62
C THR A 35 -9.96 -5.94 11.31
N GLN A 36 -10.13 -6.35 10.06
CA GLN A 36 -9.90 -7.73 9.63
C GLN A 36 -8.46 -8.18 9.92
N TRP A 37 -7.47 -7.36 9.58
CA TRP A 37 -6.07 -7.66 9.86
C TRP A 37 -5.76 -7.74 11.35
N SER A 38 -6.42 -6.95 12.19
CA SER A 38 -6.24 -7.04 13.65
C SER A 38 -6.72 -8.37 14.20
N HIS A 39 -7.84 -8.89 13.68
CA HIS A 39 -8.33 -10.22 14.01
C HIS A 39 -7.40 -11.32 13.50
N GLU A 40 -6.94 -11.23 12.25
CA GLU A 40 -6.01 -12.21 11.66
C GLU A 40 -4.67 -12.28 12.40
N ALA A 41 -4.16 -11.13 12.86
CA ALA A 41 -2.91 -11.06 13.62
C ALA A 41 -3.09 -11.36 15.12
N GLY A 42 -4.32 -11.48 15.62
CA GLY A 42 -4.62 -11.72 17.03
C GLY A 42 -4.24 -10.55 17.95
N VAL A 43 -4.28 -9.31 17.45
CA VAL A 43 -3.90 -8.09 18.20
C VAL A 43 -5.03 -7.06 18.19
N THR A 44 -4.96 -6.06 19.08
CA THR A 44 -5.94 -4.98 19.06
C THR A 44 -5.75 -4.11 17.81
N LEU A 45 -6.84 -3.52 17.30
CA LEU A 45 -6.79 -2.57 16.19
C LEU A 45 -5.79 -1.43 16.46
N GLN A 46 -5.72 -0.94 17.71
CA GLN A 46 -4.80 0.12 18.08
C GLN A 46 -3.33 -0.32 18.03
N ALA A 47 -3.02 -1.54 18.47
CA ALA A 47 -1.66 -2.11 18.36
C ALA A 47 -1.27 -2.31 16.90
N LEU A 48 -2.18 -2.81 16.06
CA LEU A 48 -1.96 -2.95 14.62
C LEU A 48 -1.69 -1.59 13.95
N CYS A 49 -2.51 -0.58 14.23
CA CYS A 49 -2.34 0.76 13.67
C CYS A 49 -1.04 1.42 14.14
N ARG A 50 -0.66 1.25 15.41
CA ARG A 50 0.64 1.71 15.93
C ARG A 50 1.79 1.00 15.20
N ALA A 51 1.76 -0.32 15.10
CA ALA A 51 2.79 -1.10 14.40
C ALA A 51 2.90 -0.70 12.92
N MET A 52 1.79 -0.40 12.25
CA MET A 52 1.78 0.11 10.88
C MET A 52 2.42 1.50 10.79
N VAL A 53 1.95 2.46 11.57
CA VAL A 53 2.42 3.85 11.47
C VAL A 53 3.85 4.00 11.99
N SER A 54 4.16 3.49 13.19
CA SER A 54 5.48 3.61 13.78
C SER A 54 6.47 2.62 13.17
N GLY A 55 6.09 1.36 13.01
CA GLY A 55 6.98 0.31 12.52
C GLY A 55 7.22 0.37 11.02
N ILE A 56 6.15 0.39 10.21
CA ILE A 56 6.26 0.37 8.74
C ILE A 56 6.57 1.76 8.18
N CYS A 57 5.82 2.79 8.58
CA CYS A 57 5.97 4.11 7.97
C CYS A 57 7.14 4.91 8.54
N GLN A 58 7.43 4.79 9.84
CA GLN A 58 8.51 5.56 10.50
C GLN A 58 9.78 4.75 10.78
N GLY A 59 9.77 3.43 10.53
CA GLY A 59 10.93 2.56 10.80
C GLY A 59 11.26 2.35 12.28
N ARG A 60 10.34 2.71 13.20
CA ARG A 60 10.52 2.61 14.65
C ARG A 60 9.85 1.32 15.15
N VAL A 61 10.65 0.27 15.31
CA VAL A 61 10.16 -1.05 15.73
C VAL A 61 10.62 -1.34 17.15
N GLY A 62 9.68 -1.33 18.10
CA GLY A 62 9.89 -1.84 19.45
C GLY A 62 9.91 -3.37 19.49
N PRO A 63 10.54 -3.99 20.50
CA PRO A 63 10.54 -5.45 20.65
C PRO A 63 9.13 -6.05 20.74
N GLU A 64 8.18 -5.32 21.35
CA GLU A 64 6.79 -5.73 21.50
C GLU A 64 6.03 -5.78 20.16
N ASP A 65 6.34 -4.86 19.24
CA ASP A 65 5.64 -4.71 17.96
C ASP A 65 6.29 -5.54 16.83
N ARG A 66 7.47 -6.12 17.07
CA ARG A 66 8.31 -6.76 16.03
C ARG A 66 7.60 -7.87 15.26
N HIS A 67 6.79 -8.67 15.95
CA HIS A 67 6.05 -9.76 15.33
C HIS A 67 4.92 -9.22 14.42
N VAL A 68 4.19 -8.19 14.88
CA VAL A 68 3.12 -7.52 14.11
C VAL A 68 3.69 -6.82 12.89
N VAL A 69 4.82 -6.12 13.04
CA VAL A 69 5.50 -5.45 11.93
C VAL A 69 5.92 -6.45 10.85
N ARG A 70 6.52 -7.58 11.22
CA ARG A 70 6.89 -8.63 10.25
C ARG A 70 5.67 -9.22 9.55
N TRP A 71 4.59 -9.46 10.29
CA TRP A 71 3.34 -9.94 9.72
C TRP A 71 2.75 -8.92 8.73
N LEU A 72 2.72 -7.64 9.10
CA LEU A 72 2.27 -6.54 8.23
C LEU A 72 3.12 -6.44 6.97
N GLU A 73 4.45 -6.53 7.07
CA GLU A 73 5.31 -6.53 5.90
C GLU A 73 5.00 -7.67 4.93
N GLN A 74 4.75 -8.87 5.45
CA GLN A 74 4.37 -10.02 4.62
C GLN A 74 3.03 -9.76 3.93
N ARG A 75 2.03 -9.26 4.66
CA ARG A 75 0.71 -8.93 4.11
C ARG A 75 0.80 -7.86 3.03
N LEU A 76 1.54 -6.78 3.31
CA LEU A 76 1.75 -5.68 2.38
C LEU A 76 2.54 -6.07 1.12
N ARG A 77 3.40 -7.10 1.19
CA ARG A 77 4.11 -7.68 0.04
C ARG A 77 3.24 -8.66 -0.75
N GLY A 78 2.44 -9.48 -0.09
CA GLY A 78 1.60 -10.50 -0.72
C GLY A 78 0.46 -9.94 -1.57
N GLU A 79 -0.02 -8.74 -1.25
CA GLU A 79 -1.07 -8.03 -1.99
C GLU A 79 -0.55 -7.25 -3.22
N LEU A 80 0.75 -7.30 -3.55
CA LEU A 80 1.19 -6.88 -4.88
C LEU A 80 0.86 -8.02 -5.85
N PRO A 81 -0.03 -7.84 -6.85
CA PRO A 81 0.05 -8.67 -8.03
C PRO A 81 1.43 -8.40 -8.63
N GLY A 82 2.37 -9.33 -8.43
CA GLY A 82 3.51 -9.44 -9.32
C GLY A 82 2.98 -9.44 -10.75
N PRO A 83 3.68 -8.85 -11.73
CA PRO A 83 3.20 -8.84 -13.10
C PRO A 83 2.85 -10.27 -13.47
N VAL A 84 1.56 -10.54 -13.66
CA VAL A 84 1.11 -11.73 -14.36
C VAL A 84 1.84 -11.63 -15.68
N ALA A 85 2.88 -12.46 -15.86
CA ALA A 85 3.58 -12.53 -17.12
C ALA A 85 2.48 -12.66 -18.18
N PRO A 86 2.42 -11.74 -19.16
CA PRO A 86 1.42 -11.87 -20.22
C PRO A 86 1.57 -13.30 -20.78
N PRO A 87 0.47 -14.03 -21.00
CA PRO A 87 0.55 -15.36 -21.57
C PRO A 87 1.39 -15.23 -22.84
N VAL A 88 2.55 -15.91 -22.86
CA VAL A 88 3.46 -15.89 -23.99
C VAL A 88 2.61 -16.20 -25.22
N PRO A 89 2.41 -15.25 -26.14
CA PRO A 89 1.62 -15.54 -27.32
C PRO A 89 2.38 -16.62 -28.09
N ALA A 90 1.72 -17.76 -28.30
CA ALA A 90 2.19 -18.78 -29.21
C ALA A 90 2.59 -18.11 -30.54
N PRO A 91 3.66 -18.57 -31.22
CA PRO A 91 4.11 -17.99 -32.47
C PRO A 91 2.96 -17.97 -33.48
N ARG A 92 2.51 -16.76 -33.83
CA ARG A 92 1.43 -16.55 -34.80
C ARG A 92 2.03 -16.58 -36.20
N SER A 93 1.52 -17.48 -37.04
CA SER A 93 1.70 -17.43 -38.48
C SER A 93 1.09 -16.16 -39.07
N ASP A 94 1.80 -15.59 -40.03
CA ASP A 94 1.50 -14.36 -40.77
C ASP A 94 0.13 -14.37 -41.48
N GLY A 95 -0.52 -13.20 -41.54
CA GLY A 95 -1.75 -12.99 -42.32
C GLY A 95 -2.43 -11.63 -42.11
N GLU A 96 -1.96 -10.62 -42.83
CA GLU A 96 -2.60 -9.40 -43.40
C GLU A 96 -3.71 -8.57 -42.68
N VAL A 97 -3.32 -7.31 -42.41
CA VAL A 97 -3.90 -5.99 -42.78
C VAL A 97 -5.41 -5.71 -42.64
N GLY A 98 -5.73 -4.78 -41.72
CA GLY A 98 -6.96 -3.97 -41.74
C GLY A 98 -6.77 -2.67 -40.94
N ARG A 99 -6.80 -1.52 -41.62
CA ARG A 99 -6.47 -0.17 -41.12
C ARG A 99 -7.72 0.60 -40.67
N SER A 100 -7.60 1.34 -39.55
CA SER A 100 -8.39 2.52 -39.07
C SER A 100 -9.15 2.27 -37.75
N SER A 101 -9.24 3.15 -36.75
CA SER A 101 -8.61 4.45 -36.44
C SER A 101 -9.12 4.86 -35.03
N ARG A 102 -8.25 5.50 -34.23
CA ARG A 102 -8.55 6.45 -33.13
C ARG A 102 -9.33 6.00 -31.88
N ARG A 103 -8.57 5.72 -30.82
CA ARG A 103 -8.42 6.61 -29.64
C ARG A 103 -7.17 6.18 -28.87
N SER A 104 -6.11 6.97 -28.94
CA SER A 104 -4.96 6.80 -28.04
C SER A 104 -5.42 7.14 -26.63
N ALA A 105 -5.78 6.12 -25.86
CA ALA A 105 -5.84 6.23 -24.41
C ALA A 105 -4.40 6.46 -23.91
N PRO A 106 -4.16 7.41 -23.00
CA PRO A 106 -2.85 7.52 -22.37
C PRO A 106 -2.57 6.21 -21.66
N ASP A 107 -1.41 5.63 -21.95
CA ASP A 107 -0.95 4.37 -21.41
C ASP A 107 -0.73 4.50 -19.89
N ILE A 108 -1.75 4.10 -19.14
CA ILE A 108 -1.80 4.18 -17.66
C ILE A 108 -0.72 3.30 -17.02
N THR A 109 -0.10 2.40 -17.79
CA THR A 109 0.98 1.53 -17.28
C THR A 109 2.27 2.29 -16.97
N MET A 110 2.52 3.44 -17.62
CA MET A 110 3.72 4.24 -17.33
C MET A 110 3.62 5.09 -16.06
N VAL A 111 2.41 5.40 -15.58
CA VAL A 111 2.23 6.29 -14.40
C VAL A 111 2.51 5.55 -13.08
N LYS A 112 2.28 4.23 -13.01
CA LYS A 112 2.47 3.45 -11.77
C LYS A 112 3.92 3.04 -11.49
N ARG A 113 4.85 3.26 -12.41
CA ARG A 113 6.29 3.07 -12.18
C ARG A 113 6.93 4.23 -11.38
N TRP A 114 6.19 5.34 -11.25
CA TRP A 114 6.57 6.51 -10.45
C TRP A 114 5.94 6.33 -9.07
N ARG A 115 6.66 5.92 -8.02
CA ARG A 115 7.33 6.87 -7.11
C ARG A 115 8.18 6.19 -6.03
N TYR A 116 8.46 4.89 -6.12
CA TYR A 116 9.27 4.22 -5.09
C TYR A 116 10.76 4.64 -5.14
N ALA A 117 11.28 4.97 -6.32
CA ALA A 117 12.64 5.50 -6.45
C ALA A 117 12.74 6.95 -5.90
N SER A 118 11.68 7.75 -6.01
CA SER A 118 11.70 9.18 -5.65
C SER A 118 11.69 9.43 -4.15
N ALA A 119 10.93 8.66 -3.36
CA ALA A 119 10.83 8.89 -1.91
C ALA A 119 12.10 8.47 -1.15
N VAL A 120 12.73 7.36 -1.55
CA VAL A 120 13.98 6.87 -0.93
C VAL A 120 15.18 7.73 -1.34
N HIS A 121 15.23 8.23 -2.58
CA HIS A 121 16.26 9.19 -2.99
C HIS A 121 16.06 10.58 -2.35
N ALA A 122 14.83 11.06 -2.18
CA ALA A 122 14.55 12.33 -1.51
C ALA A 122 14.90 12.26 0.00
N ALA A 123 14.62 11.14 0.67
CA ALA A 123 14.99 10.94 2.07
C ALA A 123 16.51 10.91 2.25
N ARG A 124 17.26 10.24 1.35
CA ARG A 124 18.74 10.23 1.41
C ARG A 124 19.39 11.58 1.09
N ALA A 125 18.81 12.36 0.17
CA ALA A 125 19.34 13.69 -0.17
C ALA A 125 19.25 14.69 0.99
N LEU A 126 18.29 14.51 1.91
CA LEU A 126 18.14 15.32 3.12
C LEU A 126 19.11 14.91 4.24
N GLU A 127 19.61 13.67 4.24
CA GLU A 127 20.58 13.18 5.22
C GLU A 127 22.04 13.52 4.86
N THR A 128 22.33 13.86 3.59
CA THR A 128 23.69 14.20 3.13
C THR A 128 23.94 15.69 2.94
N GLY A 129 23.00 16.57 3.32
CA GLY A 129 23.14 18.02 3.23
C GLY A 129 23.52 18.68 4.55
N VAL A 130 24.80 18.54 4.95
CA VAL A 130 25.51 19.44 5.88
C VAL A 130 26.71 20.01 5.13
#